data_AF-A0A1K0FIV3-F1
#
_entry.id   AF-A0A1K0FIV3-F1
#
_cell.length_a   1.000
_cell.length_b   1.000
_cell.length_c   1.000
_cell.angle_alpha   90.00
_cell.angle_beta   90.00
_cell.angle_gamma   90.00
#
_symmetry.space_group_name_H-M   'P 1'
#
loop_
_entity.id
_entity.type
_entity.pdbx_description
1 polymer ?
#
loop_
_entity_poly.entity_id
_entity_poly.type
_entity_poly.pdbx_seq_one_letter_code
_entity_poly.pdbx_strand_id
1 'polypeptide(L)' 'MVPFALAGIAAFAVAGVILLLADAPDDWLWTCLAGLLLGIPGLITMLRHDAHRRRRRALTHPEFRVNSQG' A
#
# COMPACT_ATOMS: atom_id res chain seq x y z
N MET A 1 5.72 -2.21 -3.34
CA MET A 1 5.81 -2.18 -1.84
C MET A 1 4.45 -2.02 -1.19
N VAL A 2 3.50 -1.42 -1.93
CA VAL A 2 2.05 -1.39 -1.69
C VAL A 2 1.44 -2.62 -1.01
N PRO A 3 1.77 -3.89 -1.34
CA PRO A 3 1.18 -5.03 -0.63
C PRO A 3 1.48 -5.06 0.87
N PHE A 4 2.64 -4.54 1.32
CA PHE A 4 2.96 -4.48 2.75
C PHE A 4 2.10 -3.43 3.48
N ALA A 5 1.92 -2.24 2.88
CA ALA A 5 1.04 -1.21 3.43
C ALA A 5 -0.41 -1.68 3.50
N LEU A 6 -0.89 -2.38 2.46
CA LEU A 6 -2.22 -2.99 2.46
C LEU A 6 -2.37 -4.05 3.56
N ALA A 7 -1.35 -4.90 3.77
CA ALA A 7 -1.39 -5.91 4.82
C ALA A 7 -1.49 -5.29 6.22
N GLY A 8 -0.75 -4.21 6.50
CA GLY A 8 -0.83 -3.49 7.77
C GLY A 8 -2.20 -2.85 8.00
N ILE A 9 -2.74 -2.15 7.00
CA ILE A 9 -4.09 -1.55 7.07
C ILE A 9 -5.15 -2.64 7.27
N ALA A 10 -5.06 -3.73 6.52
CA ALA A 10 -6.00 -4.84 6.63
C ALA A 10 -5.94 -5.51 8.00
N ALA A 11 -4.75 -5.69 8.57
CA ALA A 11 -4.59 -6.24 9.92
C ALA A 11 -5.27 -5.37 10.98
N PHE A 12 -5.10 -4.04 10.92
CA PHE A 12 -5.77 -3.13 11.85
C PHE A 12 -7.30 -3.07 11.63
N ALA A 13 -7.76 -3.15 10.38
CA ALA A 13 -9.20 -3.24 10.08
C ALA A 13 -9.81 -4.50 10.70
N VAL A 14 -9.17 -5.66 10.49
CA VAL A 14 -9.61 -6.95 11.02
C VAL A 14 -9.58 -6.95 12.55
N ALA A 15 -8.51 -6.44 13.17
CA ALA A 15 -8.42 -6.31 14.61
C ALA A 15 -9.54 -5.43 15.18
N GLY A 16 -9.82 -4.28 14.56
CA GLY A 16 -10.92 -3.40 14.96
C GLY A 16 -12.29 -4.09 14.89
N VAL A 17 -12.55 -4.85 13.82
CA VAL A 17 -13.79 -5.65 13.70
C VAL A 17 -13.89 -6.70 14.80
N ILE A 18 -12.80 -7.42 15.10
CA ILE A 18 -12.77 -8.41 16.18
C ILE A 18 -13.08 -7.75 17.53
N LEU A 19 -12.49 -6.58 17.79
CA LEU A 19 -12.73 -5.85 19.04
C LEU A 19 -14.16 -5.35 19.18
N LEU A 20 -14.76 -4.85 18.10
CA LEU A 20 -16.18 -4.46 18.09
C LEU A 20 -17.09 -5.66 18.39
N LEU A 21 -16.79 -6.84 17.85
CA LEU A 21 -17.56 -8.06 18.12
C LEU A 21 -17.35 -8.60 19.54
N ALA A 22 -16.22 -8.29 20.16
CA ALA A 22 -15.86 -8.72 21.51
C ALA A 22 -16.30 -7.75 22.61
N ASP A 23 -17.00 -6.65 22.26
CA ASP A 23 -17.38 -5.57 23.18
C ASP A 23 -16.18 -5.02 23.99
N ALA A 24 -15.03 -4.91 23.31
CA ALA A 24 -13.78 -4.51 23.92
C ALA A 24 -13.74 -3.00 24.23
N PRO A 25 -12.93 -2.56 25.22
CA PRO A 25 -12.83 -1.16 25.62
C PRO A 25 -12.42 -0.23 24.46
N ASP A 26 -13.03 0.97 24.43
CA ASP A 26 -12.85 1.97 23.39
C ASP A 26 -11.38 2.37 23.13
N ASP A 27 -10.52 2.36 24.15
CA ASP A 27 -9.09 2.69 24.02
C ASP A 27 -8.37 1.82 22.99
N TRP A 28 -8.76 0.55 22.89
CA TRP A 28 -8.19 -0.36 21.90
C TRP A 28 -8.76 -0.14 20.50
N LEU A 29 -10.02 0.31 20.39
CA LEU A 29 -10.60 0.74 19.12
C LEU A 29 -9.89 1.98 18.57
N TRP A 30 -9.55 2.93 19.44
CA TRP A 30 -8.73 4.09 19.08
C TRP A 30 -7.35 3.69 18.55
N THR A 31 -6.73 2.65 19.12
CA THR A 31 -5.47 2.10 18.60
C THR A 31 -5.65 1.52 17.19
N CYS A 32 -6.72 0.76 16.95
CA CYS A 32 -7.01 0.22 15.63
C CYS A 32 -7.30 1.32 14.60
N LEU A 33 -8.05 2.34 15.01
CA LEU A 33 -8.35 3.50 14.17
C LEU A 33 -7.08 4.31 13.85
N ALA A 34 -6.23 4.55 14.83
CA ALA A 34 -4.94 5.22 14.63
C ALA A 34 -4.06 4.44 13.65
N GLY A 35 -3.98 3.11 13.80
CA GLY A 35 -3.26 2.25 12.86
C GLY A 35 -3.82 2.32 11.44
N LEU A 36 -5.15 2.37 11.30
CA LEU A 36 -5.83 2.51 10.01
C LEU A 36 -5.51 3.87 9.35
N LEU A 37 -5.61 4.96 10.12
CA LEU A 37 -5.38 6.32 9.66
C LEU A 37 -3.91 6.57 9.30
N LEU A 38 -2.98 6.09 10.14
CA LEU A 38 -1.54 6.18 9.87
C LEU A 38 -1.09 5.28 8.73
N GLY A 39 -1.87 4.26 8.37
CA GLY A 39 -1.63 3.45 7.17
C GLY A 39 -1.81 4.24 5.86
N ILE A 40 -2.70 5.23 5.83
CA ILE A 40 -2.99 6.05 4.63
C ILE A 40 -1.74 6.79 4.10
N PRO A 41 -1.00 7.59 4.91
CA PRO A 41 0.23 8.23 4.43
C PRO A 41 1.30 7.20 4.01
N GLY A 42 1.40 6.05 4.70
CA GLY A 42 2.25 4.94 4.29
C GLY A 42 1.90 4.39 2.90
N LEU A 43 0.61 4.24 2.60
CA LEU A 43 0.14 3.80 1.29
C LEU A 43 0.45 4.83 0.20
N ILE A 44 0.22 6.12 0.46
CA ILE A 44 0.47 7.22 -0.49
C ILE A 44 1.96 7.27 -0.87
N THR A 45 2.86 7.20 0.11
CA THR A 45 4.31 7.22 -0.13
C THR A 45 4.74 6.02 -0.97
N MET A 46 4.21 4.83 -0.70
CA MET A 46 4.50 3.63 -1.51
C MET A 46 3.94 3.71 -2.93
N LEU A 47 2.75 4.28 -3.12
CA LEU A 47 2.16 4.49 -4.44
C LEU A 47 3.05 5.42 -5.28
N ARG A 48 3.51 6.53 -4.68
CA ARG A 48 4.47 7.45 -5.31
C ARG A 48 5.78 6.77 -5.64
N HIS A 49 6.29 5.95 -4.73
CA HIS A 49 7.53 5.20 -4.94
C HIS A 49 7.40 4.21 -6.10
N ASP A 50 6.33 3.40 -6.16
CA ASP A 50 6.10 2.46 -7.26
C ASP A 50 5.83 3.19 -8.58
N ALA A 51 5.16 4.34 -8.57
CA ALA A 51 4.99 5.17 -9.77
C ALA A 51 6.34 5.66 -10.32
N HIS A 52 7.24 6.10 -9.45
CA HIS A 52 8.60 6.49 -9.84
C HIS A 52 9.40 5.29 -10.37
N ARG A 53 9.27 4.12 -9.73
CA ARG A 53 9.91 2.88 -10.19
C ARG A 53 9.39 2.45 -11.57
N ARG A 54 8.07 2.53 -11.80
CA ARG A 54 7.42 2.20 -13.08
C ARG A 54 7.85 3.15 -14.19
N ARG A 55 7.95 4.45 -13.92
CA ARG A 55 8.46 5.46 -14.87
C ARG A 55 9.90 5.18 -15.29
N ARG A 56 10.78 4.79 -14.35
CA ARG A 56 12.17 4.44 -14.69
C ARG A 56 12.24 3.21 -15.60
N ARG A 57 11.44 2.16 -15.33
CA ARG A 57 11.38 0.96 -16.21
C ARG A 57 10.91 1.27 -17.63
N ALA A 58 9.94 2.18 -17.78
CA ALA A 58 9.49 2.65 -19.10
C ALA A 58 10.61 3.38 -19.88
N LEU A 59 11.49 4.09 -19.19
CA LEU A 59 12.65 4.77 -19.81
C LEU A 59 13.84 3.84 -20.09
N THR A 60 13.87 2.63 -19.50
CA THR A 60 14.98 1.67 -19.69
C THR A 60 14.72 0.66 -20.82
N HIS A 61 13.49 0.62 -21.35
CA HIS A 61 13.14 -0.09 -22.58
C HIS A 61 12.75 0.91 -23.67
N PRO A 62 13.68 1.68 -24.26
CA PRO A 62 13.47 2.10 -25.63
C PRO A 62 13.38 0.79 -26.43
N GLU A 63 12.23 0.51 -27.02
CA GLU A 63 12.07 -0.63 -27.91
C GLU A 63 13.14 -0.55 -29.01
N PHE A 64 14.23 -1.32 -28.84
CA PHE A 64 15.23 -1.49 -29.86
C PHE A 64 14.57 -2.26 -31.02
N ARG A 65 13.95 -1.52 -31.92
CA ARG A 65 13.41 -2.04 -33.19
C ARG A 65 14.58 -2.13 -34.17
N VAL A 66 15.12 -3.33 -34.36
CA VAL A 66 15.95 -3.61 -35.53
C VAL A 66 15.02 -3.64 -36.74
N ASN A 67 14.99 -2.54 -37.50
CA ASN A 67 14.48 -2.58 -38.86
C ASN A 67 15.51 -3.28 -39.73
N SER A 68 15.43 -4.60 -39.82
CA SER A 68 16.14 -5.35 -40.86
C SER A 68 15.41 -5.12 -42.18
N GLN A 69 15.82 -4.10 -42.92
CA GLN A 69 15.52 -3.97 -44.34
C GLN A 69 16.67 -4.55 -45.16
N GLY A 70 16.35 -5.49 -46.04
CA GLY A 70 17.12 -5.84 -47.24
C GLY A 70 18.22 -6.86 -47.04
#